data_AF-A0A8J9S404-F1
#
_entry.id   AF-A0A8J9S404-F1
#
_cell.length_a   1.000
_cell.length_b   1.000
_cell.length_c   1.000
_cell.angle_alpha   90.00
_cell.angle_beta   90.00
_cell.angle_gamma   90.00
#
_symmetry.space_group_name_H-M   'P 1'
#
loop_
_entity.id
_entity.type
_entity.pdbx_description
1 polymer ?
#
loop_
_entity_poly.entity_id
_entity_poly.type
_entity_poly.pdbx_seq_one_letter_code
_entity_poly.pdbx_strand_id
1 'polypeptide(L)'
;VKTTQPRRYLVRPNQGLIKPGGSETIQILLVEKDKQALMQSFQRLGQSALDHSKDKFLVQSCAVSQQFASQYDDAGTGYDALSTMWTSVTAAGSRTTVSNKKLHVKHVVSDVSIPRSSTASPLRPHEPTSAQTLESMSPEQLLSEVATLRRKYDELVGFSVNLTAERDILNNTLEQAKRDLDREVKKSAFSDNKRNVRHGTISDTIPKRSLGSLVLVAILFFVAGLKLEQSGNSRILRHVPVVGRMLEGATTAKNVDSVTPAPE
;
A
#
# COMPACT_ATOMS: atom_id res chain seq x y z
N VAL A 1 8.59 16.24 1.08
CA VAL A 1 7.42 15.42 1.47
C VAL A 1 6.86 14.73 0.24
N LYS A 2 6.62 13.41 0.34
CA LYS A 2 6.06 12.57 -0.73
C LYS A 2 4.74 11.95 -0.26
N THR A 3 3.87 11.54 -1.18
CA THR A 3 2.59 10.91 -0.86
C THR A 3 2.30 9.73 -1.79
N THR A 4 1.52 8.75 -1.31
CA THR A 4 1.01 7.65 -2.13
C THR A 4 -0.14 8.09 -3.05
N GLN A 5 -0.75 9.25 -2.83
CA GLN A 5 -1.85 9.78 -3.64
C GLN A 5 -1.59 11.23 -4.12
N PRO A 6 -0.64 11.44 -5.04
CA PRO A 6 -0.25 12.79 -5.48
C PRO A 6 -1.36 13.57 -6.19
N ARG A 7 -2.40 12.90 -6.70
CA ARG A 7 -3.56 13.55 -7.32
C ARG A 7 -4.62 14.01 -6.32
N ARG A 8 -4.66 13.36 -5.14
CA ARG A 8 -5.66 13.61 -4.09
C ARG A 8 -5.24 14.70 -3.12
N TYR A 9 -3.93 14.90 -2.95
CA TYR A 9 -3.40 15.87 -1.99
C TYR A 9 -2.46 16.86 -2.67
N LEU A 10 -2.67 18.14 -2.37
CA LEU A 10 -1.73 19.20 -2.67
C LEU A 10 -0.89 19.51 -1.43
N VAL A 11 0.43 19.41 -1.54
CA VAL A 11 1.36 19.63 -0.42
C VAL A 11 2.17 20.90 -0.65
N ARG A 12 2.13 21.84 0.30
CA ARG A 12 2.83 23.13 0.21
C ARG A 12 3.42 23.59 1.56
N PRO A 13 4.72 23.91 1.62
CA PRO A 13 5.74 23.54 0.63
C PRO A 13 5.96 22.02 0.60
N ASN A 14 6.24 21.44 -0.57
CA ASN A 14 6.58 20.01 -0.69
C ASN A 14 8.07 19.74 -0.41
N GLN A 15 8.92 20.76 -0.46
CA GLN A 15 10.33 20.73 -0.07
C GLN A 15 10.75 22.11 0.40
N GLY A 16 11.78 22.18 1.23
CA GLY A 16 12.29 23.43 1.78
C GLY A 16 13.49 23.18 2.70
N LEU A 17 14.01 24.26 3.27
CA LEU A 17 15.13 24.24 4.21
C LEU A 17 14.68 24.70 5.59
N ILE A 18 15.03 23.95 6.63
CA ILE A 18 14.73 24.32 8.02
C ILE A 18 16.03 24.73 8.71
N LYS A 19 16.05 25.94 9.28
CA LYS A 19 17.21 26.44 10.04
C LYS A 19 17.39 25.64 11.33
N PRO A 20 18.62 25.54 11.88
CA PRO A 20 18.84 24.92 13.18
C PRO A 20 17.96 25.57 14.26
N GLY A 21 17.24 24.74 15.03
CA GLY A 21 16.26 25.22 16.03
C GLY A 21 14.97 25.80 15.44
N GLY A 22 14.84 25.88 14.12
CA GLY A 22 13.65 26.35 13.43
C GLY A 22 12.57 25.28 13.31
N SER A 23 11.38 25.73 12.91
CA SER A 23 10.23 24.88 12.61
C SER A 23 9.54 25.39 11.34
N GLU A 24 9.01 24.47 10.54
CA GLU A 24 8.33 24.78 9.29
C GLU A 24 6.93 24.17 9.29
N THR A 25 5.95 24.89 8.75
CA THR A 25 4.57 24.40 8.65
C THR A 25 4.27 23.94 7.24
N ILE A 26 3.92 22.66 7.09
CA ILE A 26 3.56 22.06 5.80
C ILE A 26 2.05 21.92 5.72
N GLN A 27 1.45 22.58 4.75
CA GLN A 27 0.02 22.47 4.44
C GLN A 27 -0.21 21.26 3.52
N ILE A 28 -1.15 20.42 3.90
CA ILE A 28 -1.61 19.26 3.11
C ILE A 28 -3.10 19.46 2.86
N LEU A 29 -3.45 19.80 1.61
CA LEU A 29 -4.81 20.07 1.21
C LEU A 29 -5.39 18.86 0.46
N LEU A 30 -6.51 18.34 0.95
CA LEU A 30 -7.30 17.34 0.23
C LEU A 30 -8.06 18.03 -0.91
N VAL A 31 -7.87 17.55 -2.14
CA VAL A 31 -8.52 18.11 -3.34
C VAL A 31 -10.04 17.93 -3.24
N GLU A 32 -10.80 18.96 -3.60
CA GLU A 32 -12.26 19.02 -3.38
C GLU A 32 -13.01 17.85 -4.06
N LYS A 33 -12.59 17.44 -5.26
CA LYS A 33 -13.18 16.28 -5.96
C LYS A 33 -13.07 14.99 -5.13
N ASP A 34 -11.90 14.71 -4.58
CA ASP A 34 -11.67 13.51 -3.77
C ASP A 34 -12.38 13.61 -2.41
N LYS A 35 -12.42 14.80 -1.81
CA LYS A 35 -13.21 15.06 -0.60
C LYS A 35 -14.68 14.74 -0.83
N GLN A 36 -15.27 15.20 -1.93
CA GLN A 36 -16.67 14.90 -2.26
C GLN A 36 -16.90 13.40 -2.45
N ALA A 37 -15.99 12.69 -3.13
CA ALA A 37 -16.08 11.24 -3.31
C ALA A 37 -15.99 10.47 -1.97
N LEU A 38 -15.11 10.90 -1.07
CA LEU A 38 -15.01 10.35 0.28
C LEU A 38 -16.29 10.63 1.08
N MET A 39 -16.87 11.84 0.97
CA MET A 39 -18.12 12.17 1.64
C MET A 39 -19.32 11.38 1.12
N GLN A 40 -19.43 11.17 -0.19
CA GLN A 40 -20.47 10.30 -0.76
C GLN A 40 -20.33 8.85 -0.26
N SER A 41 -19.09 8.36 -0.19
CA SER A 41 -18.80 7.01 0.33
C SER A 41 -19.19 6.90 1.80
N PHE A 42 -18.87 7.92 2.60
CA PHE A 42 -19.28 8.02 4.00
C PHE A 42 -20.80 8.08 4.16
N GLN A 43 -21.51 8.87 3.36
CA GLN A 43 -22.97 8.95 3.42
C GLN A 43 -23.64 7.60 3.11
N ARG A 44 -23.06 6.81 2.21
CA ARG A 44 -23.61 5.51 1.80
C ARG A 44 -23.28 4.37 2.76
N LEU A 45 -22.06 4.33 3.29
CA LEU A 45 -21.52 3.16 4.02
C LEU A 45 -21.03 3.50 5.45
N GLY A 46 -21.07 4.77 5.85
CA GLY A 46 -20.58 5.24 7.14
C GLY A 46 -19.05 5.34 7.23
N GLN A 47 -18.54 5.39 8.46
CA GLN A 47 -17.11 5.57 8.75
C GLN A 47 -16.22 4.43 8.21
N SER A 48 -16.74 3.19 8.13
CA SER A 48 -16.01 2.03 7.59
C SER A 48 -15.56 2.24 6.14
N ALA A 49 -16.32 3.02 5.36
CA ALA A 49 -15.97 3.38 3.99
C ALA A 49 -14.67 4.21 3.90
N LEU A 50 -14.43 5.02 4.93
CA LEU A 50 -13.27 5.91 5.02
C LEU A 50 -12.03 5.18 5.54
N ASP A 51 -12.22 4.15 6.36
CA ASP A 51 -11.14 3.35 6.95
C ASP A 51 -10.38 2.52 5.89
N HIS A 52 -10.95 2.37 4.69
CA HIS A 52 -10.29 1.73 3.55
C HIS A 52 -9.21 2.60 2.90
N SER A 53 -9.17 3.91 3.20
CA SER A 53 -8.10 4.80 2.74
C SER A 53 -6.78 4.41 3.39
N LYS A 54 -5.83 3.94 2.57
CA LYS A 54 -4.47 3.55 3.00
C LYS A 54 -3.44 4.61 2.64
N ASP A 55 -3.87 5.87 2.55
CA ASP A 55 -3.07 6.99 2.11
C ASP A 55 -1.94 7.26 3.12
N LYS A 56 -0.73 7.52 2.59
CA LYS A 56 0.47 7.71 3.39
C LYS A 56 1.28 8.88 2.88
N PHE A 57 1.89 9.61 3.81
CA PHE A 57 2.91 10.60 3.54
C PHE A 57 4.27 10.11 4.02
N LEU A 58 5.30 10.46 3.27
CA LEU A 58 6.69 10.22 3.62
C LEU A 58 7.40 11.57 3.73
N VAL A 59 7.79 11.92 4.95
CA VAL A 59 8.66 13.05 5.24
C VAL A 59 10.10 12.54 5.17
N GLN A 60 10.89 13.13 4.28
CA GLN A 60 12.31 12.82 4.15
C GLN A 60 13.10 14.06 4.54
N SER A 61 14.20 13.85 5.25
CA SER A 61 15.09 14.92 5.69
C SER A 61 16.54 14.45 5.61
N CYS A 62 17.45 15.36 5.33
CA CYS A 62 18.89 15.14 5.39
C CYS A 62 19.56 16.43 5.87
N ALA A 63 20.75 16.31 6.44
CA ALA A 63 21.57 17.47 6.75
C ALA A 63 22.15 18.03 5.44
N VAL A 64 22.20 19.36 5.34
CA VAL A 64 22.83 20.08 4.22
C VAL A 64 24.10 20.78 4.69
N SER A 65 25.01 21.07 3.76
CA SER A 65 26.22 21.83 4.09
C SER A 65 25.87 23.29 4.41
N GLN A 66 26.67 23.92 5.27
CA GLN A 66 26.51 25.33 5.61
C GLN A 66 26.60 26.24 4.37
N GLN A 67 27.48 25.89 3.42
CA GLN A 67 27.62 26.61 2.16
C GLN A 67 26.32 26.60 1.35
N PHE A 68 25.67 25.44 1.20
CA PHE A 68 24.38 25.33 0.53
C PHE A 68 23.31 26.15 1.27
N ALA A 69 23.24 26.03 2.60
CA ALA A 69 22.26 26.75 3.40
C ALA A 69 22.42 28.28 3.32
N SER A 70 23.66 28.78 3.21
CA SER A 70 23.93 30.22 3.10
C SER A 70 23.54 30.83 1.75
N GLN A 71 23.49 30.00 0.70
CA GLN A 71 23.13 30.41 -0.66
C GLN A 71 21.66 30.15 -1.00
N TYR A 72 20.93 29.47 -0.10
CA TYR A 72 19.54 29.12 -0.32
C TYR A 72 18.65 30.36 -0.22
N ASP A 73 17.93 30.63 -1.30
CA ASP A 73 16.88 31.65 -1.37
C ASP A 73 15.54 30.98 -1.67
N ASP A 74 14.57 31.19 -0.78
CA ASP A 74 13.25 30.58 -0.84
C ASP A 74 12.37 31.19 -1.95
N ALA A 75 12.62 32.45 -2.34
CA ALA A 75 11.85 33.18 -3.34
C ALA A 75 12.40 33.03 -4.78
N GLY A 76 13.59 32.45 -4.93
CA GLY A 76 14.34 32.37 -6.18
C GLY A 76 14.57 30.95 -6.68
N THR A 77 15.81 30.63 -6.99
CA THR A 77 16.22 29.33 -7.56
C THR A 77 16.39 28.22 -6.51
N GLY A 78 16.10 28.50 -5.23
CA GLY A 78 16.28 27.54 -4.13
C GLY A 78 15.52 26.23 -4.33
N TYR A 79 14.34 26.30 -4.96
CA TYR A 79 13.55 25.10 -5.28
C TYR A 79 14.28 24.15 -6.25
N ASP A 80 14.90 24.68 -7.30
CA ASP A 80 15.64 23.88 -8.29
C ASP A 80 16.95 23.35 -7.71
N ALA A 81 17.62 24.14 -6.89
CA ALA A 81 18.80 23.74 -6.14
C ALA A 81 18.50 22.56 -5.19
N LEU A 82 17.39 22.61 -4.46
CA LEU A 82 16.92 21.50 -3.61
C LEU A 82 16.60 20.26 -4.43
N SER A 83 15.91 20.41 -5.56
CA SER A 83 15.56 19.29 -6.45
C SER A 83 16.80 18.57 -6.98
N THR A 84 17.82 19.35 -7.37
CA THR A 84 19.12 18.83 -7.81
C THR A 84 19.83 18.11 -6.67
N MET A 85 19.90 18.72 -5.50
CA MET A 85 20.51 18.13 -4.30
C MET A 85 19.85 16.80 -3.92
N TRP A 86 18.52 16.73 -3.91
CA TRP A 86 17.79 15.48 -3.61
C TRP A 86 18.10 14.35 -4.61
N THR A 87 18.32 14.69 -5.88
CA THR A 87 18.74 13.72 -6.91
C THR A 87 20.11 13.13 -6.58
N SER A 88 21.08 13.97 -6.18
CA SER A 88 22.40 13.52 -5.75
C SER A 88 22.36 12.72 -4.45
N VAL A 89 21.57 13.14 -3.48
CA VAL A 89 21.45 12.47 -2.17
C VAL A 89 20.86 11.07 -2.31
N THR A 90 19.93 10.88 -3.24
CA THR A 90 19.27 9.57 -3.48
C THR A 90 19.99 8.69 -4.51
N ALA A 91 21.04 9.19 -5.16
CA ALA A 91 21.86 8.42 -6.09
C ALA A 91 22.61 7.27 -5.37
N ALA A 92 22.78 6.16 -6.07
CA ALA A 92 23.54 5.02 -5.58
C ALA A 92 25.00 5.43 -5.30
N GLY A 93 25.47 5.22 -4.06
CA GLY A 93 26.81 5.61 -3.61
C GLY A 93 26.89 6.92 -2.83
N SER A 94 25.78 7.64 -2.67
CA SER A 94 25.72 8.79 -1.75
C SER A 94 25.97 8.34 -0.30
N ARG A 95 26.85 9.04 0.41
CA ARG A 95 27.12 8.83 1.84
C ARG A 95 26.19 9.65 2.74
N THR A 96 25.30 10.45 2.15
CA THR A 96 24.41 11.34 2.90
C THR A 96 23.31 10.51 3.56
N THR A 97 23.17 10.65 4.87
CA THR A 97 22.13 9.95 5.63
C THR A 97 20.78 10.65 5.42
N VAL A 98 19.78 9.87 4.97
CA VAL A 98 18.40 10.35 4.81
C VAL A 98 17.55 9.76 5.93
N SER A 99 16.96 10.63 6.74
CA SER A 99 15.98 10.26 7.75
C SER A 99 14.58 10.29 7.15
N ASN A 100 13.80 9.24 7.44
CA ASN A 100 12.49 9.00 6.85
C ASN A 100 11.43 8.84 7.95
N LYS A 101 10.36 9.62 7.88
CA LYS A 101 9.17 9.47 8.75
C LYS A 101 7.94 9.24 7.90
N LYS A 102 7.29 8.09 8.12
CA LYS A 102 6.04 7.71 7.46
C LYS A 102 4.86 8.12 8.33
N LEU A 103 3.89 8.81 7.73
CA LEU A 103 2.65 9.26 8.35
C LEU A 103 1.47 8.58 7.66
N HIS A 104 0.51 8.10 8.44
CA HIS A 104 -0.73 7.50 7.92
C HIS A 104 -1.85 8.52 8.00
N VAL A 105 -2.68 8.56 6.96
CA VAL A 105 -3.85 9.42 6.92
C VAL A 105 -5.05 8.66 7.46
N LYS A 106 -5.84 9.30 8.31
CA LYS A 106 -7.16 8.83 8.71
C LYS A 106 -8.17 9.92 8.39
N HIS A 107 -9.20 9.58 7.61
CA HIS A 107 -10.31 10.48 7.38
C HIS A 107 -11.36 10.28 8.47
N VAL A 108 -11.74 11.36 9.11
CA VAL A 108 -12.81 11.38 10.10
C VAL A 108 -13.80 12.45 9.68
N VAL A 109 -15.08 12.14 9.80
CA VAL A 109 -16.12 13.16 9.70
C VAL A 109 -16.36 13.66 11.12
N SER A 110 -16.01 14.91 11.37
CA SER A 110 -16.43 15.55 12.61
C SER A 110 -17.93 15.76 12.51
N ASP A 111 -18.67 15.20 13.47
CA ASP A 111 -20.02 15.65 13.75
C ASP A 111 -19.90 17.09 14.27
N VAL A 112 -19.87 18.05 13.33
CA VAL A 112 -20.14 19.43 13.69
C VAL A 112 -21.61 19.44 14.07
N SER A 113 -21.84 19.29 15.37
CA SER A 113 -23.06 19.69 16.01
C SER A 113 -23.26 21.16 15.67
N ILE A 114 -24.02 21.43 14.61
CA ILE A 114 -24.95 22.56 14.62
C ILE A 114 -25.59 22.51 16.01
N PRO A 115 -25.63 23.60 16.79
CA PRO A 115 -26.12 23.57 18.17
C PRO A 115 -27.57 23.10 18.19
N ARG A 116 -27.75 21.78 18.23
CA ARG A 116 -28.93 21.13 18.76
C ARG A 116 -28.74 21.27 20.25
N SER A 117 -29.57 22.14 20.83
CA SER A 117 -29.71 22.30 22.27
C SER A 117 -29.53 20.96 22.97
N SER A 118 -28.52 20.94 23.82
CA SER A 118 -28.19 19.87 24.76
C SER A 118 -29.43 19.24 25.37
N THR A 119 -29.59 17.93 25.17
CA THR A 119 -29.83 16.94 26.24
C THR A 119 -29.87 15.54 25.63
N ALA A 120 -28.82 14.75 25.80
CA ALA A 120 -28.94 13.29 25.91
C ALA A 120 -27.62 12.66 26.38
N SER A 121 -27.60 12.26 27.65
CA SER A 121 -26.76 11.18 28.18
C SER A 121 -27.17 9.82 27.59
N PRO A 122 -26.32 8.79 27.68
CA PRO A 122 -26.49 7.56 26.90
C PRO A 122 -27.45 6.55 27.53
N LEU A 123 -28.28 5.99 26.66
CA LEU A 123 -28.77 4.61 26.59
C LEU A 123 -29.35 3.97 27.86
N ARG A 124 -30.69 4.05 27.97
CA ARG A 124 -31.54 2.93 28.39
C ARG A 124 -32.47 2.54 27.24
N PRO A 125 -32.90 1.26 27.15
CA PRO A 125 -33.79 0.80 26.10
C PRO A 125 -35.24 1.24 26.41
N HIS A 126 -35.72 2.27 25.71
CA HIS A 126 -37.16 2.60 25.63
C HIS A 126 -37.66 2.09 24.27
N GLU A 127 -38.61 1.16 24.22
CA GLU A 127 -40.07 1.35 24.36
C GLU A 127 -40.66 2.39 23.37
N PRO A 128 -41.78 2.07 22.70
CA PRO A 128 -42.22 2.77 21.49
C PRO A 128 -42.88 4.10 21.85
N THR A 129 -42.16 5.20 21.69
CA THR A 129 -42.75 6.54 21.75
C THR A 129 -42.91 7.07 20.33
N SER A 130 -44.01 6.68 19.68
CA SER A 130 -44.34 7.06 18.29
C SER A 130 -45.59 7.91 18.17
N ALA A 131 -46.00 8.62 19.23
CA ALA A 131 -47.24 9.41 19.21
C ALA A 131 -47.04 10.92 19.46
N GLN A 132 -46.06 11.34 20.28
CA GLN A 132 -45.99 12.74 20.74
C GLN A 132 -45.34 13.72 19.74
N THR A 133 -44.59 13.25 18.75
CA THR A 133 -43.95 14.14 17.77
C THR A 133 -44.88 14.50 16.61
N LEU A 134 -45.96 13.75 16.36
CA LEU A 134 -46.88 13.99 15.24
C LEU A 134 -47.85 15.16 15.48
N GLU A 135 -48.14 15.49 16.75
CA GLU A 135 -49.16 16.50 17.09
C GLU A 135 -48.66 17.96 17.00
N SER A 136 -47.34 18.18 16.83
CA SER A 136 -46.74 19.53 16.75
C SER A 136 -46.21 19.91 15.36
N MET A 137 -46.38 19.05 14.35
CA MET A 137 -45.90 19.30 12.98
C MET A 137 -46.99 19.98 12.16
N SER A 138 -46.63 21.03 11.40
CA SER A 138 -47.59 21.64 10.48
C SER A 138 -47.99 20.64 9.37
N PRO A 139 -49.20 20.74 8.81
CA PRO A 139 -49.65 19.85 7.72
C PRO A 139 -48.70 19.85 6.51
N GLU A 140 -48.06 21.00 6.23
CA GLU A 140 -47.06 21.13 5.16
C GLU A 140 -45.76 20.39 5.48
N GLN A 141 -45.32 20.41 6.75
CA GLN A 141 -44.15 19.65 7.19
C GLN A 141 -44.39 18.15 7.06
N LEU A 142 -45.57 17.66 7.45
CA LEU A 142 -45.94 16.24 7.30
C LEU A 142 -45.90 15.79 5.83
N LEU A 143 -46.46 16.60 4.91
CA LEU A 143 -46.43 16.29 3.48
C LEU A 143 -44.99 16.24 2.93
N SER A 144 -44.13 17.16 3.39
CA SER A 144 -42.71 17.19 2.98
C SER A 144 -41.92 15.98 3.49
N GLU A 145 -42.22 15.51 4.71
CA GLU A 145 -41.60 14.31 5.28
C GLU A 145 -42.07 13.05 4.57
N VAL A 146 -43.36 12.94 4.25
CA VAL A 146 -43.90 11.82 3.47
C VAL A 146 -43.26 11.76 2.09
N ALA A 147 -43.09 12.90 1.42
CA ALA A 147 -42.38 12.96 0.13
C ALA A 147 -40.90 12.54 0.27
N THR A 148 -40.25 12.92 1.36
CA THR A 148 -38.86 12.53 1.64
C THR A 148 -38.74 11.04 1.97
N LEU A 149 -39.66 10.50 2.77
CA LEU A 149 -39.76 9.08 3.07
C LEU A 149 -39.99 8.27 1.80
N ARG A 150 -40.85 8.76 0.90
CA ARG A 150 -41.12 8.11 -0.38
C ARG A 150 -39.86 8.02 -1.22
N ARG A 151 -39.10 9.13 -1.34
CA ARG A 151 -37.80 9.11 -2.04
C ARG A 151 -36.80 8.14 -1.41
N LYS A 152 -36.69 8.13 -0.07
CA LYS A 152 -35.81 7.18 0.64
C LYS A 152 -36.23 5.72 0.43
N TYR A 153 -37.53 5.46 0.38
CA TYR A 153 -38.06 4.13 0.08
C TYR A 153 -37.75 3.73 -1.35
N ASP A 154 -37.99 4.60 -2.33
CA ASP A 154 -37.70 4.32 -3.74
C ASP A 154 -36.18 4.12 -3.97
N GLU A 155 -35.31 4.88 -3.28
CA GLU A 155 -33.85 4.68 -3.29
C GLU A 155 -33.43 3.35 -2.66
N LEU A 156 -34.01 2.99 -1.51
CA LEU A 156 -33.74 1.73 -0.83
C LEU A 156 -34.18 0.53 -1.69
N VAL A 157 -35.36 0.63 -2.30
CA VAL A 157 -35.87 -0.37 -3.25
C VAL A 157 -34.93 -0.46 -4.45
N GLY A 158 -34.52 0.67 -5.04
CA GLY A 158 -33.56 0.70 -6.14
C GLY A 158 -32.23 0.03 -5.78
N PHE A 159 -31.71 0.29 -4.58
CA PHE A 159 -30.50 -0.37 -4.08
C PHE A 159 -30.68 -1.89 -3.92
N SER A 160 -31.83 -2.33 -3.39
CA SER A 160 -32.13 -3.77 -3.24
C SER A 160 -32.24 -4.50 -4.59
N VAL A 161 -32.83 -3.85 -5.60
CA VAL A 161 -32.90 -4.38 -6.97
C VAL A 161 -31.51 -4.46 -7.58
N ASN A 162 -30.68 -3.42 -7.41
CA ASN A 162 -29.30 -3.42 -7.89
C ASN A 162 -28.45 -4.53 -7.24
N LEU A 163 -28.57 -4.71 -5.92
CA LEU A 163 -27.87 -5.80 -5.21
C LEU A 163 -28.32 -7.18 -5.72
N THR A 164 -29.60 -7.33 -6.02
CA THR A 164 -30.12 -8.58 -6.59
C THR A 164 -29.55 -8.83 -7.99
N ALA A 165 -29.49 -7.79 -8.84
CA ALA A 165 -28.89 -7.88 -10.16
C ALA A 165 -27.38 -8.21 -10.10
N GLU A 166 -26.62 -7.57 -9.21
CA GLU A 166 -25.20 -7.88 -9.01
C GLU A 166 -25.00 -9.33 -8.52
N ARG A 167 -25.83 -9.79 -7.59
CA ARG A 167 -25.81 -11.17 -7.11
C ARG A 167 -26.09 -12.17 -8.23
N ASP A 168 -27.04 -11.88 -9.10
CA ASP A 168 -27.38 -12.74 -10.24
C ASP A 168 -26.27 -12.76 -11.30
N ILE A 169 -25.65 -11.62 -11.58
CA ILE A 169 -24.48 -11.53 -12.49
C ILE A 169 -23.32 -12.37 -11.93
N LEU A 170 -23.01 -12.22 -10.65
CA LEU A 170 -21.94 -12.98 -10.01
C LEU A 170 -22.23 -14.48 -9.98
N ASN A 171 -23.47 -14.87 -9.68
CA ASN A 171 -23.85 -16.29 -9.69
C ASN A 171 -23.73 -16.89 -11.10
N ASN A 172 -24.20 -16.17 -12.13
CA ASN A 172 -24.05 -16.60 -13.52
C ASN A 172 -22.58 -16.70 -13.95
N THR A 173 -21.74 -15.74 -13.55
CA THR A 173 -20.30 -15.74 -13.85
C THR A 173 -19.60 -16.91 -13.18
N LEU A 174 -19.96 -17.22 -11.93
CA LEU A 174 -19.43 -18.34 -11.18
C LEU A 174 -19.82 -19.67 -11.83
N GLU A 175 -21.09 -19.83 -12.19
CA GLU A 175 -21.56 -21.01 -12.90
C GLU A 175 -20.88 -21.19 -14.26
N GLN A 176 -20.68 -20.10 -15.00
CA GLN A 176 -19.98 -20.13 -16.28
C GLN A 176 -18.52 -20.55 -16.11
N ALA A 177 -17.79 -19.95 -15.15
CA ALA A 177 -16.41 -20.31 -14.86
C ALA A 177 -16.28 -21.78 -14.43
N LYS A 178 -17.23 -22.29 -13.63
CA LYS A 178 -17.27 -23.71 -13.24
C LYS A 178 -17.47 -24.62 -14.45
N ARG A 179 -18.40 -24.30 -15.35
CA ARG A 179 -18.64 -25.08 -16.58
C ARG A 179 -17.44 -25.06 -17.51
N ASP A 180 -16.75 -23.93 -17.63
CA ASP A 180 -15.56 -23.81 -18.48
C ASP A 180 -14.36 -24.56 -17.89
N LEU A 181 -14.20 -24.55 -16.56
CA LEU A 181 -13.20 -25.37 -15.88
C LEU A 181 -13.45 -26.87 -16.09
N ASP A 182 -14.69 -27.34 -15.93
CA ASP A 182 -15.07 -28.73 -16.17
C ASP A 182 -14.82 -29.16 -17.63
N ARG A 183 -15.03 -28.25 -18.59
CA ARG A 183 -14.70 -28.50 -20.01
C ARG A 183 -13.19 -28.64 -20.21
N GLU A 184 -12.39 -27.77 -19.62
CA GLU A 184 -10.94 -27.80 -19.76
C GLU A 184 -10.31 -29.03 -19.09
N VAL A 185 -10.83 -29.43 -17.91
CA VAL A 185 -10.43 -30.66 -17.23
C VAL A 185 -10.74 -31.89 -18.08
N LYS A 186 -11.94 -31.98 -18.68
CA LYS A 186 -12.30 -33.07 -19.60
C LYS A 186 -11.44 -33.08 -20.87
N LYS A 187 -11.14 -31.91 -21.42
CA LYS A 187 -10.29 -31.76 -22.61
C LYS A 187 -8.84 -32.16 -22.34
N SER A 188 -8.32 -31.83 -21.15
CA SER A 188 -6.99 -32.22 -20.69
C SER A 188 -6.89 -33.73 -20.50
N ALA A 189 -7.89 -34.35 -19.85
CA ALA A 189 -7.94 -35.81 -19.68
C ALA A 189 -8.01 -36.58 -21.02
N PHE A 190 -8.73 -36.05 -22.01
CA PHE A 190 -8.78 -36.65 -23.35
C PHE A 190 -7.44 -36.52 -24.12
N SER A 191 -6.73 -35.41 -23.91
CA SER A 191 -5.45 -35.14 -24.57
C SER A 191 -4.32 -36.01 -24.02
N ASP A 192 -4.33 -36.31 -22.72
CA ASP A 192 -3.36 -37.20 -22.10
C ASP A 192 -3.59 -38.68 -22.50
N ASN A 193 -4.83 -39.10 -22.71
CA ASN A 193 -5.12 -40.46 -23.15
C ASN A 193 -4.74 -40.73 -24.62
N LYS A 194 -4.68 -39.68 -25.46
CA LYS A 194 -4.33 -39.82 -26.89
C LYS A 194 -2.81 -39.91 -27.14
N ARG A 195 -1.97 -39.56 -26.17
CA ARG A 195 -0.50 -39.66 -26.27
C ARG A 195 0.06 -41.06 -25.96
N ASN A 196 -0.76 -41.99 -25.44
CA ASN A 196 -0.30 -43.33 -25.06
C ASN A 196 -0.50 -44.42 -26.13
N VAL A 197 -0.96 -44.11 -27.34
CA VAL A 197 -1.34 -45.13 -28.36
C VAL A 197 -0.46 -45.12 -29.62
N ARG A 198 0.69 -44.43 -29.64
CA ARG A 198 1.63 -44.60 -30.77
C ARG A 198 3.08 -44.74 -30.33
N HIS A 199 3.63 -45.88 -30.75
CA HIS A 199 5.04 -46.23 -30.89
C HIS A 199 5.79 -46.73 -29.65
N GLY A 200 5.87 -48.07 -29.55
CA GLY A 200 7.05 -48.70 -28.96
C GLY A 200 8.29 -48.44 -29.82
N THR A 201 9.45 -48.38 -29.16
CA THR A 201 10.73 -49.07 -29.47
C THR A 201 11.81 -48.42 -28.58
N ILE A 202 12.44 -49.25 -27.73
CA ILE A 202 13.83 -49.24 -27.24
C ILE A 202 14.52 -47.87 -27.06
N SER A 203 14.89 -47.54 -25.81
CA SER A 203 16.26 -47.13 -25.41
C SER A 203 16.26 -46.26 -24.15
N ASP A 204 17.09 -46.71 -23.20
CA ASP A 204 17.79 -46.02 -22.12
C ASP A 204 17.12 -44.94 -21.27
N THR A 205 17.14 -45.27 -19.98
CA THR A 205 16.83 -44.47 -18.80
C THR A 205 17.70 -43.22 -18.71
N ILE A 206 17.18 -42.09 -19.17
CA ILE A 206 17.56 -40.75 -18.70
C ILE A 206 16.30 -40.12 -18.10
N PRO A 207 16.25 -39.81 -16.80
CA PRO A 207 15.06 -39.21 -16.20
C PRO A 207 14.89 -37.79 -16.76
N LYS A 208 13.90 -37.60 -17.63
CA LYS A 208 13.44 -36.29 -18.10
C LYS A 208 12.93 -35.51 -16.89
N ARG A 209 13.80 -34.70 -16.28
CA ARG A 209 13.42 -33.75 -15.24
C ARG A 209 12.49 -32.71 -15.88
N SER A 210 11.21 -32.85 -15.56
CA SER A 210 10.17 -31.84 -15.82
C SER A 210 10.67 -30.46 -15.40
N LEU A 211 10.43 -29.44 -16.23
CA LEU A 211 10.69 -28.03 -15.93
C LEU A 211 10.14 -27.63 -14.54
N GLY A 212 9.03 -28.25 -14.13
CA GLY A 212 8.44 -28.07 -12.81
C GLY A 212 9.34 -28.54 -11.66
N SER A 213 10.12 -29.60 -11.85
CA SER A 213 11.11 -30.05 -10.85
C SER A 213 12.25 -29.04 -10.69
N LEU A 214 12.69 -28.41 -11.77
CA LEU A 214 13.77 -27.42 -11.71
C LEU A 214 13.30 -26.11 -11.05
N VAL A 215 12.06 -25.70 -11.32
CA VAL A 215 11.43 -24.57 -10.63
C VAL A 215 11.24 -24.86 -9.14
N LEU A 216 10.82 -26.08 -8.79
CA LEU A 216 10.62 -26.47 -7.39
C LEU A 216 11.94 -26.53 -6.61
N VAL A 217 13.02 -27.00 -7.25
CA VAL A 217 14.38 -26.95 -6.68
C VAL A 217 14.86 -25.50 -6.53
N ALA A 218 14.62 -24.64 -7.52
CA ALA A 218 14.99 -23.22 -7.44
C ALA A 218 14.26 -22.48 -6.31
N ILE A 219 12.96 -22.76 -6.13
CA ILE A 219 12.15 -22.21 -5.03
C ILE A 219 12.68 -22.72 -3.68
N LEU A 220 13.04 -24.01 -3.58
CA LEU A 220 13.62 -24.58 -2.36
C LEU A 220 14.94 -23.90 -1.98
N PHE A 221 15.83 -23.67 -2.94
CA PHE A 221 17.08 -22.95 -2.71
C PHE A 221 16.86 -21.48 -2.37
N PHE A 222 15.88 -20.82 -2.98
CA PHE A 222 15.54 -19.43 -2.67
C PHE A 222 14.99 -19.29 -1.23
N VAL A 223 14.07 -20.18 -0.82
CA VAL A 223 13.51 -20.18 0.54
C VAL A 223 14.57 -20.55 1.57
N ALA A 224 15.45 -21.51 1.26
CA ALA A 224 16.59 -21.84 2.11
C ALA A 224 17.57 -20.67 2.25
N GLY A 225 17.84 -19.93 1.17
CA GLY A 225 18.68 -18.74 1.16
C GLY A 225 18.11 -17.60 2.03
N LEU A 226 16.81 -17.33 1.90
CA LEU A 226 16.13 -16.32 2.73
C LEU A 226 16.12 -16.68 4.21
N LYS A 227 16.00 -17.97 4.55
CA LYS A 227 16.11 -18.43 5.94
C LYS A 227 17.54 -18.35 6.49
N LEU A 228 18.56 -18.57 5.65
CA LEU A 228 19.96 -18.46 6.07
C LEU A 228 20.34 -17.01 6.38
N GLU A 229 19.80 -16.04 5.63
CA GLU A 229 20.04 -14.61 5.83
C GLU A 229 19.44 -14.10 7.15
N GLN A 230 18.27 -14.62 7.57
CA GLN A 230 17.69 -14.32 8.88
C GLN A 230 18.41 -14.98 10.07
N SER A 231 19.16 -16.06 9.83
CA SER A 231 19.73 -16.88 10.92
C SER A 231 21.15 -16.45 11.33
N GLY A 232 21.78 -15.50 10.62
CA GLY A 232 23.10 -14.95 10.99
C GLY A 232 24.24 -15.99 11.05
N ASN A 233 24.05 -17.20 10.50
CA ASN A 233 24.96 -18.32 10.68
C ASN A 233 25.72 -18.63 9.39
N SER A 234 26.64 -17.74 9.01
CA SER A 234 27.47 -17.84 7.80
C SER A 234 28.59 -18.90 7.89
N ARG A 235 28.65 -19.72 8.95
CA ARG A 235 29.67 -20.78 9.12
C ARG A 235 29.51 -21.96 8.14
N ILE A 236 28.31 -22.21 7.61
CA ILE A 236 28.06 -23.36 6.71
C ILE A 236 28.54 -23.09 5.27
N LEU A 237 28.65 -21.83 4.85
CA LEU A 237 29.05 -21.47 3.49
C LEU A 237 30.55 -21.68 3.20
N ARG A 238 31.37 -21.99 4.22
CA ARG A 238 32.80 -22.34 4.03
C ARG A 238 33.02 -23.78 3.55
N HIS A 239 32.02 -24.64 3.63
CA HIS A 239 32.16 -26.04 3.22
C HIS A 239 31.70 -26.34 1.78
N VAL A 240 31.28 -25.31 1.03
CA VAL A 240 30.87 -25.47 -0.38
C VAL A 240 32.08 -25.23 -1.28
N PRO A 241 32.59 -26.27 -1.98
CA PRO A 241 33.91 -26.25 -2.63
C PRO A 241 34.05 -25.22 -3.77
N VAL A 242 32.94 -24.72 -4.32
CA VAL A 242 32.94 -23.77 -5.44
C VAL A 242 32.83 -22.31 -4.98
N VAL A 243 32.15 -22.04 -3.86
CA VAL A 243 31.88 -20.65 -3.41
C VAL A 243 32.98 -20.13 -2.47
N GLY A 244 33.63 -21.02 -1.70
CA GLY A 244 34.72 -20.63 -0.79
C GLY A 244 35.93 -19.99 -1.51
N ARG A 245 36.23 -20.42 -2.74
CA ARG A 245 37.38 -19.92 -3.51
C ARG A 245 37.22 -18.50 -4.05
N MET A 246 35.99 -17.98 -4.17
CA MET A 246 35.80 -16.60 -4.62
C MET A 246 35.84 -15.57 -3.48
N LEU A 247 35.57 -15.97 -2.23
CA LEU A 247 35.62 -15.04 -1.10
C LEU A 247 37.03 -14.88 -0.48
N GLU A 248 37.95 -15.82 -0.72
CA GLU A 248 39.29 -15.79 -0.09
C GLU A 248 40.30 -14.92 -0.88
N GLY A 249 40.00 -14.54 -2.12
CA GLY A 249 40.90 -13.78 -3.00
C GLY A 249 40.91 -12.25 -2.79
N ALA A 250 40.09 -11.69 -1.91
CA ALA A 250 39.90 -10.24 -1.79
C ALA A 250 40.63 -9.58 -0.59
N THR A 251 41.29 -10.34 0.28
CA THR A 251 41.92 -9.81 1.50
C THR A 251 43.38 -10.21 1.62
N THR A 252 44.22 -9.88 0.63
CA THR A 252 45.67 -9.87 0.84
C THR A 252 46.38 -8.94 -0.14
N ALA A 253 46.39 -7.64 0.14
CA ALA A 253 47.37 -6.73 -0.43
C ALA A 253 47.55 -5.50 0.46
N LYS A 254 48.67 -5.49 1.19
CA LYS A 254 49.46 -4.36 1.75
C LYS A 254 49.78 -4.55 3.24
N ASN A 255 50.91 -5.21 3.52
CA ASN A 255 51.77 -4.80 4.63
C ASN A 255 53.20 -5.36 4.47
N VAL A 256 54.14 -4.51 4.05
CA VAL A 256 55.61 -4.66 3.91
C VAL A 256 56.08 -3.21 3.68
N ASP A 257 56.94 -2.50 4.41
CA ASP A 257 57.92 -2.75 5.47
C ASP A 257 58.15 -1.43 6.25
N SER A 258 58.57 -1.49 7.51
CA SER A 258 59.72 -0.67 7.96
C SER A 258 60.20 -1.11 9.34
N VAL A 259 61.49 -1.41 9.34
CA VAL A 259 62.33 -2.00 10.37
C VAL A 259 62.92 -0.90 11.25
N THR A 260 62.84 -1.08 12.57
CA THR A 260 63.62 -0.37 13.59
C THR A 260 65.11 -0.68 13.43
N PRO A 261 66.04 0.22 13.78
CA PRO A 261 66.64 0.08 15.12
C PRO A 261 67.05 1.41 15.80
N ALA A 262 67.04 1.42 17.13
CA ALA A 262 67.86 2.29 17.99
C ALA A 262 69.34 1.79 17.96
N PRO A 263 70.37 2.58 18.30
CA PRO A 263 70.66 3.15 19.64
C PRO A 263 71.20 4.61 19.54
N GLU A 264 71.59 5.38 20.56
CA GLU A 264 71.96 5.26 21.98
C GLU A 264 71.31 6.40 22.79
#